data_AF-A0A4Y7S2D6-F1
#
_entry.id   AF-A0A4Y7S2D6-F1
#
_cell.length_a   1.000
_cell.length_b   1.000
_cell.length_c   1.000
_cell.angle_alpha   90.00
_cell.angle_beta   90.00
_cell.angle_gamma   90.00
#
_symmetry.space_group_name_H-M   'P 1'
#
loop_
_entity.id
_entity.type
_entity.pdbx_description
1 polymer ?
#
loop_
_entity_poly.entity_id
_entity_poly.type
_entity_poly.pdbx_seq_one_letter_code
_entity_poly.pdbx_strand_id
1 'polypeptide(L)'
;MWDDRLPGWDGVSYLTIKSVSIALVYWREVYSGRYRGGGPNHWHTLKPRWSDWKKVALRWNQGSPQQFWSRFSDAEGNHMDYTTTLRAIQDDRRKDDEEQVKRAREEYGSRFDKVFTYRKGNTWHVLTKDVDIAKKYRSLKGGNTSDSD
;
A
#
# COMPACT_ATOMS: atom_id res chain seq x y z
N MET A 1 -2.26 9.79 -10.93
CA MET A 1 -3.19 8.63 -10.83
C MET A 1 -3.69 8.24 -9.41
N TRP A 2 -2.87 8.19 -8.33
CA TRP A 2 -3.34 7.74 -7.00
C TRP A 2 -4.15 8.78 -6.22
N ASP A 3 -3.56 9.95 -6.04
CA ASP A 3 -4.05 11.07 -5.22
C ASP A 3 -3.77 12.35 -6.01
N ASP A 4 -4.79 13.20 -6.13
CA ASP A 4 -4.73 14.46 -6.88
C ASP A 4 -3.98 15.57 -6.14
N ARG A 5 -3.66 15.35 -4.87
CA ARG A 5 -2.87 16.26 -4.03
C ARG A 5 -1.36 16.07 -4.18
N LEU A 6 -0.92 15.02 -4.88
CA LEU A 6 0.49 14.76 -5.12
C LEU A 6 1.00 15.58 -6.33
N PRO A 7 2.23 16.13 -6.29
CA PRO A 7 2.80 16.88 -7.41
C PRO A 7 2.87 16.10 -8.73
N GLY A 8 2.87 14.76 -8.66
CA GLY A 8 2.85 13.86 -9.82
C GLY A 8 1.46 13.54 -10.39
N TRP A 9 0.43 14.32 -10.01
CA TRP A 9 -0.90 14.19 -10.61
C TRP A 9 -0.98 14.90 -11.96
N ASP A 10 -1.28 14.14 -13.01
CA ASP A 10 -1.33 14.57 -14.40
C ASP A 10 -2.74 14.96 -14.89
N GLY A 11 -3.73 15.00 -13.98
CA GLY A 11 -5.12 15.26 -14.35
C GLY A 11 -5.84 14.09 -15.03
N VAL A 12 -5.19 12.92 -15.14
CA VAL A 12 -5.74 11.77 -15.87
C VAL A 12 -6.13 10.64 -14.93
N SER A 13 -7.36 10.15 -15.10
CA SER A 13 -7.87 8.97 -14.42
C SER A 13 -8.67 8.08 -15.36
N TYR A 14 -8.70 6.78 -15.06
CA TYR A 14 -9.62 5.86 -15.71
C TYR A 14 -11.08 6.20 -15.43
N LEU A 15 -11.38 6.76 -14.26
CA LEU A 15 -12.73 7.18 -13.89
C LEU A 15 -12.90 8.68 -14.16
N THR A 16 -13.82 9.01 -15.07
CA THR A 16 -14.23 10.39 -15.36
C THR A 16 -15.72 10.54 -15.12
N ILE A 17 -16.12 11.56 -14.34
CA ILE A 17 -17.53 11.89 -14.08
C ILE A 17 -17.76 13.32 -14.56
N LYS A 18 -18.69 13.53 -15.51
CA LYS A 18 -18.96 14.85 -16.12
C LYS A 18 -17.67 15.58 -16.55
N SER A 19 -16.78 14.86 -17.23
CA SER A 19 -15.47 15.37 -17.69
C SER A 19 -14.46 15.72 -16.60
N VAL A 20 -14.72 15.36 -15.33
CA VAL A 20 -13.78 15.49 -14.22
C VAL A 20 -13.12 14.14 -13.94
N SER A 21 -11.81 14.07 -14.07
CA SER A 21 -10.99 12.90 -13.71
C SER A 21 -10.99 12.72 -12.19
N ILE A 22 -11.39 11.53 -11.73
CA ILE A 22 -11.48 11.21 -10.30
C ILE A 22 -10.27 10.36 -9.89
N ALA A 23 -9.40 10.88 -9.03
CA ALA A 23 -8.25 10.14 -8.51
C ALA A 23 -8.66 8.87 -7.74
N LEU A 24 -7.82 7.82 -7.78
CA LEU A 24 -8.10 6.50 -7.18
C LEU A 24 -8.49 6.57 -5.70
N VAL A 25 -7.98 7.56 -4.95
CA VAL A 25 -8.28 7.75 -3.53
C VAL A 25 -9.78 7.96 -3.26
N TYR A 26 -10.51 8.60 -4.17
CA TYR A 26 -11.95 8.91 -4.01
C TYR A 26 -12.88 7.79 -4.50
N TRP A 27 -12.37 6.76 -5.18
CA TRP A 27 -13.20 5.74 -5.80
C TRP A 27 -14.04 4.97 -4.78
N ARG A 28 -13.53 4.78 -3.56
CA ARG A 28 -14.31 4.15 -2.49
C ARG A 28 -15.60 4.93 -2.25
N GLU A 29 -15.54 6.25 -2.14
CA GLU A 29 -16.72 7.09 -1.88
C GLU A 29 -17.70 7.05 -3.05
N VAL A 30 -17.18 7.14 -4.27
CA VAL A 30 -17.98 7.04 -5.50
C VAL A 30 -18.75 5.71 -5.57
N TYR A 31 -18.08 4.59 -5.33
CA TYR A 31 -18.67 3.25 -5.47
C TYR A 31 -19.35 2.71 -4.20
N SER A 32 -19.19 3.37 -3.05
CA SER A 32 -19.88 3.03 -1.79
C SER A 32 -21.17 3.83 -1.60
N GLY A 33 -21.41 4.86 -2.41
CA GLY A 33 -22.61 5.70 -2.32
C GLY A 33 -23.89 4.94 -2.66
N ARG A 34 -24.94 5.13 -1.86
CA ARG A 34 -26.31 4.73 -2.21
C ARG A 34 -26.92 5.76 -3.16
N TYR A 35 -26.36 5.91 -4.37
CA TYR A 35 -27.08 6.64 -5.41
C TYR A 35 -28.30 5.82 -5.82
N ARG A 36 -29.43 6.49 -6.12
CA ARG A 36 -30.70 5.85 -6.48
C ARG A 36 -30.47 4.82 -7.60
N GLY A 37 -30.47 3.53 -7.24
CA GLY A 37 -30.25 2.40 -8.16
C GLY A 37 -28.87 1.71 -8.08
N GLY A 38 -27.89 2.28 -7.38
CA GLY A 38 -26.59 1.64 -7.13
C GLY A 38 -26.69 0.62 -6.00
N GLY A 39 -26.64 -0.67 -6.34
CA GLY A 39 -26.69 -1.73 -5.34
C GLY A 39 -25.48 -1.68 -4.38
N PRO A 40 -25.62 -2.13 -3.12
CA PRO A 40 -24.57 -2.10 -2.10
C PRO A 40 -23.29 -2.88 -2.46
N ASN A 41 -23.26 -3.59 -3.59
CA ASN A 41 -22.23 -4.56 -3.93
C ASN A 41 -21.16 -4.06 -4.93
N HIS A 42 -21.31 -2.89 -5.55
CA HIS A 42 -20.35 -2.43 -6.57
C HIS A 42 -18.94 -2.20 -6.02
N TRP A 43 -18.82 -1.57 -4.85
CA TRP A 43 -17.52 -1.43 -4.18
C TRP A 43 -16.91 -2.78 -3.84
N HIS A 44 -17.70 -3.74 -3.34
CA HIS A 44 -17.19 -5.06 -2.97
C HIS A 44 -16.59 -5.81 -4.17
N THR A 45 -17.22 -5.71 -5.34
CA THR A 45 -16.70 -6.30 -6.59
C THR A 45 -15.45 -5.58 -7.09
N LEU A 46 -15.39 -4.25 -7.00
CA LEU A 46 -14.27 -3.46 -7.51
C LEU A 46 -13.05 -3.43 -6.58
N LYS A 47 -13.27 -3.57 -5.27
CA LYS A 47 -12.25 -3.41 -4.23
C LYS A 47 -10.98 -4.23 -4.45
N PRO A 48 -11.01 -5.52 -4.87
CA PRO A 48 -9.79 -6.28 -5.15
C PRO A 48 -8.94 -5.62 -6.24
N ARG A 49 -9.56 -5.27 -7.38
CA ARG A 49 -8.88 -4.63 -8.51
C ARG A 49 -8.37 -3.23 -8.15
N TRP A 50 -9.17 -2.46 -7.43
CA TRP A 50 -8.76 -1.16 -6.88
C TRP A 50 -7.54 -1.29 -5.96
N SER A 51 -7.50 -2.33 -5.11
CA SER A 51 -6.37 -2.59 -4.22
C SER A 51 -5.08 -2.85 -5.01
N ASP A 52 -5.17 -3.57 -6.13
CA ASP A 52 -4.02 -3.84 -6.99
C ASP A 52 -3.54 -2.58 -7.72
N TRP A 53 -4.44 -1.78 -8.29
CA TRP A 53 -4.10 -0.49 -8.87
C TRP A 53 -3.45 0.44 -7.86
N LYS A 54 -3.96 0.48 -6.62
CA LYS A 54 -3.36 1.23 -5.52
C LYS A 54 -1.91 0.77 -5.26
N LYS A 55 -1.62 -0.52 -5.29
CA LYS A 55 -0.24 -1.02 -5.07
C LYS A 55 0.72 -0.50 -6.13
N VAL A 56 0.32 -0.59 -7.40
CA VAL A 56 1.13 -0.09 -8.54
C VAL A 56 1.29 1.41 -8.47
N ALA A 57 0.20 2.16 -8.27
CA ALA A 57 0.25 3.61 -8.21
C ALA A 57 1.10 4.10 -7.03
N LEU A 58 1.04 3.46 -5.86
CA LEU A 58 1.94 3.79 -4.74
C LEU A 58 3.41 3.52 -5.09
N ARG A 59 3.73 2.38 -5.74
CA ARG A 59 5.10 2.07 -6.15
C ARG A 59 5.61 3.08 -7.18
N TRP A 60 4.77 3.49 -8.13
CA TRP A 60 5.09 4.52 -9.11
C TRP A 60 5.46 5.86 -8.46
N ASN A 61 4.76 6.24 -7.39
CA ASN A 61 5.01 7.50 -6.68
C ASN A 61 6.19 7.45 -5.67
N GLN A 62 6.85 6.30 -5.50
CA GLN A 62 7.99 6.17 -4.56
C GLN A 62 9.34 6.63 -5.14
N GLY A 63 9.37 7.08 -6.39
CA GLY A 63 10.59 7.48 -7.06
C GLY A 63 10.31 8.13 -8.41
N SER A 64 11.30 8.12 -9.29
CA SER A 64 11.13 8.60 -10.66
C SER A 64 10.60 7.50 -11.60
N PRO A 65 9.98 7.87 -12.73
CA PRO A 65 9.62 6.90 -13.77
C PRO A 65 10.79 6.00 -14.21
N GLN A 66 12.01 6.55 -14.27
CA GLN A 66 13.21 5.79 -14.64
C GLN A 66 13.55 4.72 -13.61
N GLN A 67 13.45 5.04 -12.31
CA GLN A 67 13.68 4.07 -11.23
C GLN A 67 12.61 2.97 -11.22
N PHE A 68 11.37 3.32 -11.59
CA PHE A 68 10.31 2.34 -11.74
C PHE A 68 10.64 1.37 -12.88
N TRP A 69 10.90 1.88 -14.09
CA TRP A 69 11.15 1.03 -15.25
C TRP A 69 12.48 0.29 -15.16
N SER A 70 13.52 0.82 -14.52
CA SER A 70 14.76 0.05 -14.29
C SER A 70 14.52 -1.23 -13.48
N ARG A 71 13.47 -1.27 -12.64
CA ARG A 71 13.09 -2.45 -11.85
C ARG A 71 12.12 -3.38 -12.58
N PHE A 72 11.25 -2.82 -13.42
CA PHE A 72 10.12 -3.51 -14.05
C PHE A 72 10.23 -3.58 -15.58
N SER A 73 11.45 -3.56 -16.10
CA SER A 73 11.77 -3.92 -17.48
C SER A 73 12.55 -5.25 -17.51
N ASP A 74 12.47 -5.95 -18.64
CA ASP A 74 13.30 -7.12 -18.91
C ASP A 74 14.73 -6.73 -19.31
N ALA A 75 15.58 -7.73 -19.58
CA ALA A 75 16.97 -7.52 -19.96
C ALA A 75 17.14 -6.80 -21.31
N GLU A 76 16.10 -6.80 -22.15
CA GLU A 76 16.08 -6.14 -23.46
C GLU A 76 15.54 -4.70 -23.35
N GLY A 77 15.07 -4.30 -22.17
CA GLY A 77 14.52 -2.98 -21.90
C GLY A 77 13.01 -2.87 -22.12
N ASN A 78 12.32 -3.95 -22.48
CA ASN A 78 10.87 -3.95 -22.62
C ASN A 78 10.20 -3.92 -21.25
N HIS A 79 9.15 -3.13 -21.13
CA HIS A 79 8.37 -3.04 -19.89
C HIS A 79 7.63 -4.35 -19.62
N MET A 80 7.70 -4.84 -18.39
CA MET A 80 6.91 -5.98 -17.93
C MET A 80 5.42 -5.72 -18.10
N ASP A 81 4.64 -6.78 -18.35
CA ASP A 81 3.19 -6.69 -18.34
C ASP A 81 2.66 -6.35 -16.93
N TYR A 82 1.42 -5.85 -16.87
CA TYR A 82 0.79 -5.42 -15.63
C TYR A 82 0.78 -6.50 -14.53
N THR A 83 0.50 -7.77 -14.88
CA THR A 83 0.41 -8.85 -13.90
C THR A 83 1.78 -9.23 -13.36
N THR A 84 2.79 -9.23 -14.21
CA THR A 84 4.19 -9.48 -13.85
C THR A 84 4.73 -8.36 -12.96
N THR A 85 4.49 -7.09 -13.33
CA THR A 85 4.82 -5.93 -12.49
C THR A 85 4.13 -6.01 -11.12
N LEU A 86 2.83 -6.33 -11.08
CA LEU A 86 2.08 -6.44 -9.82
C LEU A 86 2.64 -7.55 -8.91
N ARG A 87 2.98 -8.71 -9.46
CA ARG A 87 3.62 -9.81 -8.70
C ARG A 87 4.97 -9.39 -8.16
N ALA A 88 5.82 -8.77 -8.99
CA ALA A 88 7.12 -8.26 -8.57
C ALA A 88 6.99 -7.23 -7.42
N ILE A 89 6.00 -6.33 -7.48
CA ILE A 89 5.72 -5.37 -6.39
C ILE A 89 5.31 -6.09 -5.10
N GLN A 90 4.52 -7.15 -5.19
CA GLN A 90 4.10 -7.93 -4.03
C GLN A 90 5.28 -8.70 -3.42
N ASP A 91 6.15 -9.25 -4.26
CA ASP A 91 7.36 -9.96 -3.83
C ASP A 91 8.36 -9.02 -3.16
N ASP A 92 8.60 -7.85 -3.75
CA ASP A 92 9.47 -6.82 -3.16
C ASP A 92 8.95 -6.41 -1.78
N ARG A 93 7.64 -6.16 -1.65
CA ARG A 93 7.03 -5.83 -0.34
C ARG A 93 7.13 -6.95 0.67
N ARG A 94 6.99 -8.21 0.24
CA ARG A 94 7.15 -9.36 1.13
C ARG A 94 8.58 -9.44 1.66
N LYS A 95 9.58 -9.29 0.78
CA LYS A 95 10.99 -9.27 1.18
C LYS A 95 11.30 -8.12 2.13
N ASP A 96 10.76 -6.93 1.86
CA ASP A 96 10.91 -5.77 2.75
C ASP A 96 10.29 -6.06 4.13
N ASP A 97 9.07 -6.62 4.18
CA ASP A 97 8.41 -6.98 5.43
C ASP A 97 9.22 -8.04 6.21
N GLU A 98 9.73 -9.08 5.54
CA GLU A 98 10.61 -10.10 6.14
C GLU A 98 11.88 -9.47 6.74
N GLU A 99 12.51 -8.54 6.04
CA GLU A 99 13.70 -7.84 6.53
C GLU A 99 13.37 -6.96 7.75
N GLN A 100 12.24 -6.24 7.72
CA GLN A 100 11.79 -5.45 8.87
C GLN A 100 11.49 -6.34 10.09
N VAL A 101 10.90 -7.52 9.88
CA VAL A 101 10.64 -8.49 10.96
C VAL A 101 11.95 -8.98 11.56
N LYS A 102 12.93 -9.34 10.72
CA LYS A 102 14.26 -9.76 11.17
C LYS A 102 14.90 -8.67 12.04
N ARG A 103 14.95 -7.43 11.55
CA ARG A 103 15.47 -6.28 12.31
C ARG A 103 14.71 -6.05 13.62
N ALA A 104 13.38 -6.16 13.60
CA ALA A 104 12.56 -6.03 14.80
C ALA A 104 12.86 -7.12 15.84
N ARG A 105 13.06 -8.36 15.41
CA ARG A 105 13.42 -9.47 16.32
C ARG A 105 14.81 -9.29 16.92
N GLU A 106 15.78 -8.88 16.11
CA GLU A 106 17.15 -8.60 16.56
C GLU A 106 17.18 -7.43 17.57
N GLU A 107 16.47 -6.35 17.28
CA GLU A 107 16.48 -5.14 18.11
C GLU A 107 15.72 -5.30 19.43
N TYR A 108 14.53 -5.90 19.39
CA TYR A 108 13.68 -6.00 20.57
C TYR A 108 13.94 -7.26 21.39
N GLY A 109 14.56 -8.30 20.81
CA GLY A 109 14.95 -9.52 21.51
C GLY A 109 13.85 -10.07 22.41
N SER A 110 14.13 -10.16 23.72
CA SER A 110 13.18 -10.65 24.74
C SER A 110 11.95 -9.75 24.94
N ARG A 111 12.01 -8.47 24.51
CA ARG A 111 10.88 -7.54 24.54
C ARG A 111 9.98 -7.66 23.31
N PHE A 112 10.37 -8.43 22.30
CA PHE A 112 9.60 -8.55 21.06
C PHE A 112 8.15 -8.94 21.34
N ASP A 113 7.93 -10.00 22.11
CA ASP A 113 6.59 -10.50 22.42
C ASP A 113 5.75 -9.56 23.30
N LYS A 114 6.37 -8.57 23.94
CA LYS A 114 5.66 -7.53 24.71
C LYS A 114 5.29 -6.35 23.82
N VAL A 115 6.20 -5.96 22.92
CA VAL A 115 6.05 -4.80 22.04
C VAL A 115 5.17 -5.14 20.84
N PHE A 116 5.32 -6.31 20.24
CA PHE A 116 4.61 -6.72 19.03
C PHE A 116 3.34 -7.49 19.35
N THR A 117 2.41 -6.84 20.06
CA THR A 117 1.12 -7.41 20.43
C THR A 117 -0.06 -6.62 19.88
N TYR A 118 -1.22 -7.25 19.89
CA TYR A 118 -2.52 -6.63 19.66
C TYR A 118 -3.56 -7.17 20.64
N ARG A 119 -4.58 -6.37 20.93
CA ARG A 119 -5.69 -6.76 21.81
C ARG A 119 -6.81 -7.39 20.98
N LYS A 120 -7.28 -8.56 21.39
CA LYS A 120 -8.49 -9.20 20.85
C LYS A 120 -9.42 -9.53 22.01
N GLY A 121 -10.53 -8.81 22.11
CA GLY A 121 -11.38 -8.86 23.30
C GLY A 121 -10.62 -8.41 24.55
N ASN A 122 -10.56 -9.25 25.58
CA ASN A 122 -9.84 -8.94 26.82
C ASN A 122 -8.42 -9.55 26.88
N THR A 123 -7.96 -10.19 25.81
CA THR A 123 -6.69 -10.91 25.78
C THR A 123 -5.69 -10.23 24.86
N TRP A 124 -4.41 -10.22 25.27
CA TRP A 124 -3.29 -9.79 24.45
C TRP A 124 -2.73 -10.96 23.65
N HIS A 125 -2.49 -10.74 22.37
CA HIS A 125 -1.91 -11.71 21.45
C HIS A 125 -0.66 -11.14 20.80
N VAL A 126 0.35 -11.97 20.60
CA VAL A 126 1.56 -11.61 19.84
C VAL A 126 1.24 -11.60 18.35
N LEU A 127 1.76 -10.63 17.63
CA LEU A 127 1.66 -10.53 16.19
C LEU A 127 2.52 -11.64 15.55
N THR A 128 1.91 -12.39 14.63
CA THR A 128 2.57 -13.49 13.93
C THR A 128 2.80 -13.23 12.45
N LYS A 129 2.04 -12.31 11.86
CA LYS A 129 2.16 -11.98 10.44
C LYS A 129 3.23 -10.94 10.20
N ASP A 130 4.12 -11.22 9.25
CA ASP A 130 5.24 -10.34 8.92
C ASP A 130 4.80 -8.92 8.55
N VAL A 131 3.74 -8.78 7.75
CA VAL A 131 3.17 -7.48 7.39
C VAL A 131 2.71 -6.66 8.60
N ASP A 132 2.12 -7.30 9.61
CA ASP A 132 1.61 -6.61 10.80
C ASP A 132 2.76 -6.20 11.72
N ILE A 133 3.75 -7.08 11.88
CA ILE A 133 4.99 -6.81 12.62
C ILE A 133 5.76 -5.66 11.95
N ALA A 134 6.01 -5.75 10.63
CA ALA A 134 6.71 -4.73 9.86
C ALA A 134 5.99 -3.38 9.92
N LYS A 135 4.67 -3.36 9.81
CA LYS A 135 3.87 -2.13 9.97
C LYS A 135 4.06 -1.50 11.35
N LYS A 136 4.00 -2.31 12.42
CA LYS A 136 4.21 -1.82 13.78
C LYS A 136 5.64 -1.33 13.99
N TYR A 137 6.64 -2.05 13.48
CA TYR A 137 8.04 -1.66 13.55
C TYR A 137 8.30 -0.31 12.86
N ARG A 138 7.80 -0.12 11.63
CA ARG A 138 7.87 1.17 10.91
C ARG A 138 7.24 2.31 11.71
N SER A 139 6.10 2.07 12.36
CA SER A 139 5.42 3.08 13.20
C SER A 139 6.22 3.42 14.46
N LEU A 140 6.87 2.45 15.09
CA LEU A 140 7.74 2.67 16.25
C LEU A 140 9.01 3.45 15.85
N LYS A 141 9.54 3.21 14.66
CA LYS A 141 10.71 3.93 14.13
C LYS A 141 10.39 5.35 13.67
N GLY A 142 9.25 5.53 12.98
CA GLY A 142 8.77 6.84 12.52
C GLY A 142 8.18 7.70 13.64
N GLY A 143 7.85 7.12 14.80
CA GLY A 143 7.44 7.85 16.00
C GLY A 143 8.59 8.27 16.92
N ASN A 144 9.84 7.96 16.56
CA ASN A 144 11.05 8.24 17.36
C ASN A 144 11.81 9.49 16.90
N THR A 145 11.28 10.27 15.96
CA THR A 145 11.63 11.70 15.83
C THR A 145 10.82 12.48 16.85
N SER A 146 11.29 12.46 18.10
CA SER A 146 11.10 13.58 19.04
C SER A 146 11.57 14.86 18.31
N ASP A 147 10.82 15.96 18.20
CA ASP A 147 10.08 16.65 19.25
C ASP A 147 10.77 16.47 20.61
N SER A 148 12.01 16.97 20.64
CA SER A 148 12.68 17.46 21.82
C SER A 148 13.16 18.88 21.49
N ASP A 149 12.57 19.83 22.22
CA ASP A 149 12.73 21.30 22.27
C ASP A 149 12.29 22.16 21.07
#